data_AF-A0A2V8L6B0-F1
#
_entry.id   AF-A0A2V8L6B0-F1
#
_cell.length_a   1.000
_cell.length_b   1.000
_cell.length_c   1.000
_cell.angle_alpha   90.00
_cell.angle_beta   90.00
_cell.angle_gamma   90.00
#
_symmetry.space_group_name_H-M   'P 1'
#
loop_
_entity.id
_entity.type
_entity.pdbx_description
1 polymer ?
#
loop_
_entity_poly.entity_id
_entity_poly.type
_entity_poly.pdbx_seq_one_letter_code
_entity_poly.pdbx_strand_id
1 'polypeptide(L)'
;MKNWIAVPTVAVVSAAVLVAQAPAGKDLGWAFPTAAMVVNKPPLHEKEEGQLTIEGSGKSYTMPQIEDLNAPPDWFSSEHAPAPRVVTDGRVNKGFACGSCHLMNGLGHPESGDIQGLTPNTSSRR
;
A
#
# COMPACT_ATOMS: atom_id res chain seq x y z
N MET A 1 -2.71 57.13 -43.10
CA MET A 1 -3.42 56.06 -42.36
C MET A 1 -2.70 55.91 -41.02
N LYS A 2 -3.34 56.36 -39.95
CA LYS A 2 -2.80 56.48 -38.59
C LYS A 2 -3.48 55.43 -37.71
N ASN A 3 -2.72 54.89 -36.75
CA ASN A 3 -3.09 54.07 -35.56
C ASN A 3 -2.72 52.60 -35.70
N TRP A 4 -2.22 51.89 -34.69
CA TRP A 4 -1.44 52.23 -33.49
C TRP A 4 -1.00 50.88 -32.90
N ILE A 5 0.12 50.89 -32.20
CA ILE A 5 0.68 49.86 -31.33
C ILE A 5 -0.40 49.18 -30.46
N ALA A 6 -0.40 47.84 -30.36
CA ALA A 6 -0.53 47.10 -29.09
C ALA A 6 -0.69 45.58 -29.33
N VAL A 7 0.40 44.85 -29.58
CA VAL A 7 0.34 43.37 -29.56
C VAL A 7 1.46 42.66 -28.77
N PRO A 8 2.53 43.27 -28.20
CA PRO A 8 3.50 42.43 -27.47
C PRO A 8 3.11 42.18 -26.00
N THR A 9 2.07 42.84 -25.45
CA THR A 9 1.77 42.78 -24.01
C THR A 9 0.99 41.53 -23.57
N VAL A 10 0.25 40.85 -24.44
CA VAL A 10 -0.58 39.69 -24.02
C VAL A 10 0.25 38.41 -23.89
N ALA A 11 1.32 38.25 -24.68
CA ALA A 11 2.15 37.05 -24.65
C ALA A 11 3.03 36.93 -23.39
N VAL A 12 3.49 38.07 -22.85
CA VAL A 12 4.37 38.08 -21.66
C VAL A 12 3.60 37.76 -20.38
N VAL A 13 2.33 38.16 -20.27
CA VAL A 13 1.49 37.87 -19.09
C VAL A 13 1.13 36.39 -19.00
N SER A 14 0.98 35.70 -20.15
CA SER A 14 0.59 34.28 -20.15
C SER A 14 1.72 33.34 -19.71
N ALA A 15 2.98 33.68 -19.99
CA ALA A 15 4.13 32.86 -19.57
C ALA A 15 4.42 32.97 -18.06
N ALA A 16 4.16 34.12 -17.45
CA ALA A 16 4.40 34.34 -16.02
C ALA A 16 3.43 33.54 -15.12
N VAL A 17 2.22 33.24 -15.60
CA VAL A 17 1.22 32.47 -14.84
C VAL A 17 1.57 30.97 -14.78
N LEU A 18 2.27 30.41 -15.77
CA LEU A 18 2.63 28.98 -15.75
C LEU A 18 3.78 28.65 -14.78
N VAL A 19 4.73 29.56 -14.55
CA VAL A 19 5.89 29.29 -13.67
C VAL A 19 5.52 29.39 -12.19
N ALA A 20 4.52 30.21 -11.85
CA ALA A 20 4.05 30.39 -10.46
C ALA A 20 3.19 29.22 -9.93
N GLN A 21 2.80 28.26 -10.79
CA GLN A 21 1.95 27.12 -10.42
C GLN A 21 2.78 25.85 -10.15
N ALA A 22 4.11 25.89 -10.20
CA ALA A 22 4.91 24.76 -9.75
C ALA A 22 4.71 24.63 -8.24
N PRO A 23 4.03 23.58 -7.72
CA PRO A 23 3.92 23.41 -6.30
C PRO A 23 5.35 23.31 -5.76
N ALA A 24 5.72 24.19 -4.83
CA ALA A 24 6.91 23.99 -4.03
C ALA A 24 6.74 22.61 -3.38
N GLY A 25 7.50 21.62 -3.85
CA GLY A 25 7.39 20.26 -3.38
C GLY A 25 7.53 20.28 -1.86
N LYS A 26 6.51 19.77 -1.15
CA LYS A 26 6.61 19.60 0.30
C LYS A 26 7.87 18.76 0.57
N ASP A 27 8.62 19.07 1.63
CA ASP A 27 9.71 18.19 2.05
C ASP A 27 9.11 16.84 2.47
N LEU A 28 9.27 15.85 1.59
CA LEU A 28 8.82 14.48 1.79
C LEU A 28 9.99 13.56 2.17
N GLY A 29 11.12 14.11 2.64
CA GLY A 29 12.26 13.31 3.12
C GLY A 29 11.90 12.40 4.30
N TRP A 30 10.78 12.67 4.98
CA TRP A 30 10.20 11.78 6.00
C TRP A 30 9.43 10.58 5.42
N ALA A 31 8.91 10.69 4.19
CA ALA A 31 8.08 9.67 3.54
C ALA A 31 8.85 8.84 2.52
N PHE A 32 9.86 9.44 1.89
CA PHE A 32 10.67 8.78 0.86
C PHE A 32 12.15 8.83 1.22
N PRO A 33 12.89 7.74 0.98
CA PRO A 33 14.32 7.73 1.23
C PRO A 33 15.02 8.77 0.37
N THR A 34 15.91 9.55 0.98
CA THR A 34 16.76 10.49 0.25
C THR A 34 17.86 9.75 -0.51
N ALA A 35 18.45 10.38 -1.52
CA ALA A 35 19.62 9.82 -2.22
C ALA A 35 20.74 9.41 -1.24
N ALA A 36 20.93 10.17 -0.16
CA ALA A 36 21.89 9.85 0.89
C ALA A 36 21.55 8.57 1.67
N MET A 37 20.25 8.27 1.90
CA MET A 37 19.80 7.03 2.55
C MET A 37 19.96 5.80 1.64
N VAL A 38 19.85 5.99 0.32
CA VAL A 38 20.08 4.91 -0.65
C VAL A 38 21.56 4.57 -0.75
N VAL A 39 22.43 5.59 -0.75
CA VAL A 39 23.89 5.41 -0.79
C VAL A 39 24.43 4.89 0.54
N ASN A 40 23.97 5.45 1.65
CA ASN A 40 24.34 5.04 3.00
C ASN A 40 23.20 4.23 3.60
N LYS A 41 22.97 3.01 3.08
CA LYS A 41 21.98 2.10 3.67
C LYS A 41 22.28 1.93 5.17
N PRO A 42 21.32 2.20 6.06
CA PRO A 42 21.43 1.76 7.44
C PRO A 42 21.73 0.26 7.49
N PRO A 43 22.51 -0.21 8.48
CA PRO A 43 22.64 -1.65 8.68
C PRO A 43 21.25 -2.26 8.78
N LEU A 44 21.01 -3.34 8.04
CA LEU A 44 19.76 -4.09 8.18
C LEU A 44 19.68 -4.57 9.62
N HIS A 45 18.49 -4.45 10.21
CA HIS A 45 18.23 -5.09 11.49
C HIS A 45 18.54 -6.58 11.34
N GLU A 46 19.23 -7.13 12.33
CA GLU A 46 19.50 -8.57 12.39
C GLU A 46 18.16 -9.30 12.33
N LYS A 47 18.09 -10.42 11.61
CA LYS A 47 16.82 -11.14 11.47
C LYS A 47 16.35 -11.50 12.88
N GLU A 48 15.14 -11.09 13.22
CA GLU A 48 14.50 -11.45 14.49
C GLU A 48 14.38 -12.98 14.54
N GLU A 49 15.18 -13.60 15.42
CA GLU A 49 15.16 -15.04 15.63
C GLU A 49 14.18 -15.39 16.76
N GLY A 50 13.46 -16.49 16.59
CA GLY A 50 12.53 -17.01 17.60
C GLY A 50 11.08 -16.64 17.37
N GLN A 51 10.36 -16.49 18.48
CA GLN A 51 8.90 -16.35 18.54
C GLN A 51 8.52 -14.89 18.76
N LEU A 52 7.75 -14.33 17.83
CA LEU A 52 7.27 -12.96 17.84
C LEU A 52 5.81 -12.91 18.26
N THR A 53 5.48 -11.91 19.07
CA THR A 53 4.14 -11.72 19.63
C THR A 53 3.66 -10.30 19.35
N ILE A 54 2.34 -10.14 19.29
CA ILE A 54 1.67 -8.83 19.21
C ILE A 54 0.76 -8.69 20.43
N GLU A 55 0.77 -7.50 21.02
CA GLU A 55 -0.10 -7.20 22.16
C GLU A 55 -1.57 -7.43 21.79
N GLY A 56 -2.32 -8.09 22.68
CA GLY A 56 -3.74 -8.40 22.47
C GLY A 56 -4.02 -9.62 21.59
N SER A 57 -3.07 -10.12 20.79
CA SER A 57 -3.27 -11.25 19.90
C SER A 57 -3.35 -12.60 20.64
N GLY A 58 -2.52 -12.78 21.67
CA GLY A 58 -2.34 -14.08 22.34
C GLY A 58 -1.72 -15.17 21.45
N LYS A 59 -1.29 -14.83 20.22
CA LYS A 59 -0.56 -15.72 19.31
C LYS A 59 0.93 -15.41 19.30
N SER A 60 1.69 -16.38 18.83
CA SER A 60 3.12 -16.28 18.64
C SER A 60 3.53 -16.99 17.36
N TYR A 61 4.35 -16.33 16.54
CA TYR A 61 4.81 -16.85 15.25
C TYR A 61 6.30 -16.57 15.04
N THR A 62 6.97 -17.38 14.24
CA THR A 62 8.32 -17.10 13.78
C THR A 62 8.30 -16.20 12.55
N MET A 63 9.40 -15.48 12.26
CA MET A 63 9.50 -14.67 11.03
C MET A 63 9.14 -15.45 9.75
N PRO A 64 9.62 -16.70 9.54
CA PRO A 64 9.20 -17.49 8.38
C PRO A 64 7.70 -17.81 8.32
N GLN A 65 7.02 -17.94 9.46
CA GLN A 65 5.56 -18.13 9.49
C GLN A 65 4.82 -16.84 9.13
N ILE A 66 5.34 -15.70 9.56
CA ILE A 66 4.76 -14.38 9.25
C ILE A 66 4.90 -14.06 7.77
N GLU A 67 6.02 -14.46 7.16
CA GLU A 67 6.32 -14.22 5.74
C GLU A 67 5.70 -15.26 4.78
N ASP A 68 5.04 -16.31 5.28
CA ASP A 68 4.43 -17.33 4.40
C ASP A 68 3.10 -16.85 3.81
N LEU A 69 3.17 -16.32 2.58
CA LEU A 69 1.99 -15.88 1.82
C LEU A 69 0.99 -17.01 1.51
N ASN A 70 1.38 -18.28 1.61
CA ASN A 70 0.46 -19.40 1.42
C ASN A 70 -0.28 -19.78 2.71
N ALA A 71 0.21 -19.37 3.88
CA ALA A 71 -0.36 -19.67 5.18
C ALA A 71 -0.16 -18.48 6.14
N PRO A 72 -0.74 -17.30 5.81
CA PRO A 72 -0.54 -16.08 6.59
C PRO A 72 -1.05 -16.24 8.02
N PRO A 73 -0.39 -15.62 9.02
CA PRO A 73 -0.81 -15.71 10.40
C PRO A 73 -2.17 -15.04 10.63
N ASP A 74 -2.98 -15.69 11.46
CA ASP A 74 -4.21 -15.11 12.00
C ASP A 74 -3.94 -14.58 13.41
N TRP A 75 -3.45 -13.34 13.47
CA TRP A 75 -3.10 -12.69 14.74
C TRP A 75 -4.31 -12.50 15.66
N PHE A 76 -5.50 -12.22 15.11
CA PHE A 76 -6.67 -11.83 15.90
C PHE A 76 -7.90 -12.69 15.55
N SER A 77 -7.73 -14.01 15.68
CA SER A 77 -8.77 -15.00 15.35
C SER A 77 -10.12 -14.81 16.06
N SER A 78 -10.18 -14.04 17.15
CA SER A 78 -11.40 -13.70 17.88
C SER A 78 -12.17 -12.52 17.28
N GLU A 79 -11.58 -11.75 16.37
CA GLU A 79 -12.15 -10.52 15.81
C GLU A 79 -12.90 -10.74 14.48
N HIS A 80 -13.00 -11.99 14.03
CA HIS A 80 -13.75 -12.34 12.84
C HIS A 80 -14.42 -13.72 12.95
N ALA A 81 -15.42 -13.96 12.10
CA ALA A 81 -15.97 -15.29 11.92
C ALA A 81 -14.90 -16.24 11.33
N PRO A 82 -15.02 -17.56 11.51
CA PRO A 82 -14.04 -18.51 10.98
C PRO A 82 -13.72 -18.29 9.50
N ALA A 83 -12.44 -18.07 9.20
CA ALA A 83 -11.98 -17.77 7.86
C ALA A 83 -12.11 -19.01 6.94
N PRO A 84 -12.71 -18.88 5.74
CA PRO A 84 -12.77 -19.98 4.77
C PRO A 84 -11.38 -20.43 4.30
N ARG A 85 -11.27 -21.67 3.83
CA ARG A 85 -10.00 -22.26 3.36
C ARG A 85 -9.26 -21.44 2.30
N VAL A 86 -9.99 -20.78 1.38
CA VAL A 86 -9.39 -19.91 0.36
C VAL A 86 -8.69 -18.67 0.95
N VAL A 87 -9.10 -18.25 2.15
CA VAL A 87 -8.52 -17.12 2.88
C VAL A 87 -7.24 -17.55 3.61
N THR A 88 -7.20 -18.79 4.11
CA THR A 88 -6.12 -19.28 4.98
C THR A 88 -5.06 -20.11 4.27
N ASP A 89 -5.36 -20.73 3.12
CA ASP A 89 -4.50 -21.70 2.45
C ASP A 89 -4.35 -21.43 0.95
N GLY A 90 -3.20 -20.91 0.57
CA GLY A 90 -2.81 -20.64 -0.81
C GLY A 90 -2.71 -21.88 -1.69
N ARG A 91 -2.49 -23.07 -1.10
CA ARG A 91 -2.42 -24.33 -1.86
C ARG A 91 -3.75 -24.64 -2.54
N VAL A 92 -4.87 -24.28 -1.90
CA VAL A 92 -6.22 -24.39 -2.49
C VAL A 92 -6.38 -23.41 -3.66
N ASN A 93 -5.71 -22.26 -3.59
CA ASN A 93 -5.77 -21.21 -4.61
C ASN A 93 -4.77 -21.41 -5.75
N LYS A 94 -3.87 -22.41 -5.65
CA LYS A 94 -2.70 -22.57 -6.53
C LYS A 94 -1.85 -21.29 -6.60
N GLY A 95 -1.72 -20.60 -5.47
CA GLY A 95 -1.10 -19.29 -5.33
C GLY A 95 -1.10 -18.87 -3.86
N PHE A 96 -1.27 -17.58 -3.58
CA PHE A 96 -1.32 -17.08 -2.20
C PHE A 96 -2.70 -17.24 -1.58
N ALA A 97 -2.74 -17.32 -0.25
CA ALA A 97 -3.98 -17.30 0.49
C ALA A 97 -4.60 -15.89 0.40
N CYS A 98 -5.91 -15.75 0.22
CA CYS A 98 -6.50 -14.41 0.05
C CYS A 98 -6.23 -13.51 1.27
N GLY A 99 -6.15 -14.11 2.46
CA GLY A 99 -5.85 -13.41 3.71
C GLY A 99 -4.44 -12.82 3.79
N SER A 100 -3.52 -13.19 2.87
CA SER A 100 -2.17 -12.60 2.85
C SER A 100 -2.19 -11.13 2.47
N CYS A 101 -3.23 -10.69 1.74
CA CYS A 101 -3.40 -9.30 1.31
C CYS A 101 -4.66 -8.70 1.92
N HIS A 102 -5.76 -9.45 1.96
CA HIS A 102 -7.06 -8.97 2.43
C HIS A 102 -7.33 -9.24 3.92
N LEU A 103 -6.34 -9.74 4.68
CA LEU A 103 -6.49 -10.17 6.08
C LEU A 103 -7.57 -11.26 6.28
N MET A 104 -7.66 -11.81 7.49
CA MET A 104 -8.65 -12.86 7.79
C MET A 104 -10.08 -12.32 7.89
N ASN A 105 -10.21 -11.02 8.20
CA ASN A 105 -11.50 -10.33 8.29
C ASN A 105 -11.91 -9.63 6.99
N GLY A 106 -11.06 -9.55 5.96
CA GLY A 106 -11.38 -8.90 4.68
C GLY A 106 -11.05 -7.41 4.59
N LEU A 107 -10.57 -6.76 5.67
CA LEU A 107 -10.24 -5.32 5.66
C LEU A 107 -9.01 -5.00 4.80
N GLY A 108 -8.10 -5.95 4.68
CA GLY A 108 -6.82 -5.77 4.00
C GLY A 108 -5.80 -4.91 4.74
N HIS A 109 -4.55 -5.03 4.30
CA HIS A 109 -3.49 -4.12 4.68
C HIS A 109 -3.62 -2.78 3.93
N PRO A 110 -2.90 -1.70 4.31
CA PRO A 110 -2.99 -0.41 3.61
C PRO A 110 -2.71 -0.47 2.09
N GLU A 111 -1.95 -1.45 1.61
CA GLU A 111 -1.70 -1.67 0.19
C GLU A 111 -2.81 -2.45 -0.53
N SER A 112 -3.73 -3.06 0.23
CA SER A 112 -4.80 -3.93 -0.27
C SER A 112 -6.17 -3.35 0.08
N GLY A 113 -7.03 -3.15 -0.91
CA GLY A 113 -8.37 -2.61 -0.65
C GLY A 113 -9.22 -3.53 0.24
N ASP A 114 -10.12 -2.91 1.03
CA ASP A 114 -11.17 -3.61 1.78
C ASP A 114 -12.14 -4.30 0.81
N ILE A 115 -12.42 -5.59 1.08
CA ILE A 115 -13.33 -6.43 0.27
C ILE A 115 -14.57 -6.86 1.04
N GLN A 116 -14.77 -6.36 2.26
CA GLN A 116 -15.98 -6.64 3.03
C GLN A 116 -17.23 -6.10 2.30
N GLY A 117 -18.33 -6.86 2.38
CA GLY A 117 -19.61 -6.44 1.81
C GLY A 117 -19.69 -6.45 0.27
N LEU A 118 -18.63 -6.87 -0.42
CA LEU A 118 -18.69 -7.05 -1.87
C LEU A 118 -19.67 -8.18 -2.22
N THR A 119 -20.70 -7.84 -3.01
CA THR A 119 -21.60 -8.84 -3.57
C THR A 119 -20.90 -9.59 -4.70
N PRO A 120 -21.05 -10.92 -4.81
CA PRO A 120 -20.57 -11.64 -5.98
C PRO A 120 -21.15 -11.00 -7.24
N ASN A 121 -20.30 -10.47 -8.12
CA ASN A 121 -20.76 -9.99 -9.40
C ASN A 121 -21.17 -11.21 -10.23
N THR A 122 -22.47 -11.50 -10.31
CA THR A 122 -23.03 -12.58 -11.12
C THR A 122 -23.04 -12.24 -12.62
N SER A 123 -22.09 -11.43 -13.11
CA SER A 123 -21.89 -11.29 -14.54
C SER A 123 -21.27 -12.59 -15.06
N SER A 124 -22.14 -13.52 -15.45
CA SER A 124 -21.77 -14.71 -16.20
C SER A 124 -21.07 -14.24 -17.48
N ARG A 125 -19.74 -14.31 -17.52
CA ARG A 125 -19.06 -14.43 -18.81
C ARG A 125 -19.21 -15.88 -19.22
N ARG A 126 -20.24 -16.10 -20.05
CA ARG A 126 -20.27 -17.18 -21.03
C ARG A 126 -19.10 -17.03 -21.99
#